data_AF-A0A1V5G7I6-F1
#
_entry.id   AF-A0A1V5G7I6-F1
#
_cell.length_a   1.000
_cell.length_b   1.000
_cell.length_c   1.000
_cell.angle_alpha   90.00
_cell.angle_beta   90.00
_cell.angle_gamma   90.00
#
_symmetry.space_group_name_H-M   'P 1'
#
loop_
_entity.id
_entity.type
_entity.pdbx_description
1 polymer ?
#
loop_
_entity_poly.entity_id
_entity_poly.type
_entity_poly.pdbx_seq_one_letter_code
_entity_poly.pdbx_strand_id
1 'polypeptide(L)'
;MSENNTVISFYNECMTERPQPGNIKDTCTTGKVYDVYKAWCYDNNNGYAKTAKEFRDTLAGILGSSFKEMTVHTEKGNCYRNLTLTLDTKKQYHREYGYDGILD
;
A
#
# COMPACT_ATOMS: atom_id res chain seq x y z
N MET A 1 -10.43 -1.01 -23.07
CA MET A 1 -10.15 0.37 -22.62
C MET A 1 -9.62 0.24 -21.21
N SER A 2 -8.32 0.42 -21.01
CA SER A 2 -7.73 0.27 -19.68
C SER A 2 -8.25 1.40 -18.81
N GLU A 3 -9.07 1.06 -17.83
CA GLU A 3 -9.59 2.01 -16.87
C GLU A 3 -8.38 2.66 -16.18
N ASN A 4 -8.18 3.97 -16.39
CA ASN A 4 -7.10 4.74 -15.78
C ASN A 4 -7.34 4.85 -14.27
N ASN A 5 -7.11 3.75 -13.57
CA ASN A 5 -7.30 3.64 -12.14
C ASN A 5 -5.93 3.72 -11.47
N THR A 6 -5.69 4.86 -10.82
CA THR A 6 -4.46 5.13 -10.07
C THR A 6 -4.15 4.05 -9.03
N VAL A 7 -5.17 3.40 -8.46
CA VAL A 7 -4.97 2.31 -7.48
C VAL A 7 -4.43 1.06 -8.16
N ILE A 8 -4.90 0.74 -9.37
CA ILE A 8 -4.39 -0.40 -10.13
C ILE A 8 -2.93 -0.14 -10.54
N SER A 9 -2.64 1.08 -10.99
CA SER A 9 -1.29 1.49 -11.39
C SER A 9 -0.33 1.42 -10.19
N PHE A 10 -0.72 2.04 -9.08
CA PHE A 10 0.02 1.97 -7.82
C PHE A 10 0.21 0.54 -7.30
N TYR A 11 -0.82 -0.32 -7.40
CA TYR A 11 -0.69 -1.71 -7.00
C TYR A 11 0.38 -2.44 -7.81
N ASN A 12 0.41 -2.25 -9.14
CA ASN A 12 1.38 -2.92 -10.01
C ASN A 12 2.80 -2.36 -9.88
N GLU A 13 2.94 -1.05 -9.65
CA GLU A 13 4.24 -0.37 -9.64
C GLU A 13 4.88 -0.31 -8.25
N CYS A 14 4.06 -0.16 -7.21
CA CYS A 14 4.53 0.20 -5.87
C CYS A 14 4.27 -0.86 -4.80
N MET A 15 3.34 -1.79 -5.04
CA MET A 15 3.00 -2.85 -4.07
C MET A 15 3.64 -4.17 -4.47
N THR A 16 3.91 -5.00 -3.48
CA THR A 16 4.44 -6.34 -3.66
C THR A 16 3.94 -7.28 -2.57
N GLU A 17 4.07 -8.57 -2.82
CA GLU A 17 3.76 -9.58 -1.81
C GLU A 17 4.80 -9.56 -0.69
N ARG A 18 4.35 -9.82 0.53
CA ARG A 18 5.25 -9.95 1.68
C ARG A 18 6.08 -11.23 1.54
N PRO A 19 7.38 -11.19 1.87
CA PRO A 19 8.24 -12.38 1.84
C PRO A 19 7.76 -13.51 2.76
N GLN A 20 7.11 -13.15 3.87
CA GLN A 20 6.50 -14.08 4.82
C GLN A 20 5.04 -13.67 5.04
N PRO A 21 4.09 -14.26 4.29
CA PRO A 21 2.66 -14.01 4.46
C PRO A 21 2.22 -14.17 5.92
N GLY A 22 1.50 -13.18 6.45
CA GLY A 22 1.03 -13.18 7.84
C GLY A 22 2.07 -12.81 8.92
N ASN A 23 3.36 -12.74 8.59
CA ASN A 23 4.40 -12.29 9.52
C ASN A 23 4.78 -10.82 9.25
N ILE A 24 4.10 -9.91 9.93
CA ILE A 24 4.30 -8.46 9.75
C ILE A 24 5.44 -7.99 10.65
N LYS A 25 6.65 -7.96 10.08
CA LYS A 25 7.82 -7.41 10.75
C LYS A 25 7.99 -5.90 10.50
N ASP A 26 7.55 -5.43 9.34
CA ASP A 26 7.62 -4.01 8.96
C ASP A 26 6.58 -3.13 9.68
N THR A 27 6.71 -1.83 9.50
CA THR A 27 5.79 -0.82 10.02
C THR A 27 4.73 -0.42 8.98
N CYS A 28 4.59 -1.18 7.88
CA CYS A 28 3.75 -0.87 6.74
C CYS A 28 2.26 -1.08 7.05
N THR A 29 1.67 -0.14 7.78
CA THR A 29 0.23 -0.12 8.05
C THR A 29 -0.55 0.26 6.80
N THR A 30 -1.84 -0.06 6.77
CA THR A 30 -2.73 0.36 5.68
C THR A 30 -2.79 1.88 5.54
N GLY A 31 -2.60 2.61 6.63
CA GLY A 31 -2.48 4.08 6.62
C GLY A 31 -1.24 4.55 5.86
N LYS A 32 -0.07 3.97 6.17
CA LYS A 32 1.18 4.30 5.47
C LYS A 32 1.13 3.98 3.98
N VAL A 33 0.55 2.84 3.61
CA VAL A 33 0.34 2.48 2.19
C VAL A 33 -0.49 3.57 1.50
N TYR A 34 -1.55 4.06 2.15
CA TYR A 34 -2.38 5.12 1.60
C TYR A 34 -1.68 6.48 1.55
N ASP A 35 -0.82 6.80 2.52
CA ASP A 35 -0.01 8.03 2.50
C ASP A 35 0.99 8.02 1.35
N VAL A 36 1.68 6.90 1.14
CA VAL A 36 2.57 6.70 -0.02
C VAL A 36 1.78 6.75 -1.33
N TYR A 37 0.60 6.16 -1.39
CA TYR A 37 -0.28 6.25 -2.56
C TYR A 37 -0.64 7.70 -2.91
N LYS A 38 -0.96 8.54 -1.91
CA LYS A 38 -1.22 9.97 -2.16
C LYS A 38 -0.01 10.70 -2.73
N ALA A 39 1.18 10.42 -2.20
CA ALA A 39 2.42 11.01 -2.72
C ALA A 39 2.72 10.52 -4.15
N TRP A 40 2.54 9.23 -4.41
CA TRP A 40 2.66 8.69 -5.77
C TRP A 40 1.66 9.34 -6.74
N CYS A 41 0.42 9.58 -6.32
CA CYS A 41 -0.57 10.32 -7.11
C CYS A 41 -0.16 11.80 -7.34
N TYR A 42 0.56 12.42 -6.41
CA TYR A 42 1.13 13.75 -6.60
C TYR A 42 2.12 13.77 -7.76
N ASP A 43 3.01 12.80 -7.80
CA ASP A 43 4.04 12.71 -8.83
C ASP A 43 3.51 12.20 -10.18
N ASN A 44 2.50 11.31 -10.17
CA ASN A 44 2.10 10.54 -11.36
C ASN A 44 0.68 10.83 -11.88
N ASN A 45 -0.15 11.54 -11.12
CA ASN A 45 -1.55 11.79 -11.48
C ASN A 45 -2.01 13.22 -11.14
N ASN A 46 -1.11 14.20 -11.28
CA ASN A 46 -1.38 15.62 -11.02
C ASN A 46 -1.93 15.90 -9.60
N GLY A 47 -1.58 15.09 -8.60
CA GLY A 47 -2.10 15.25 -7.24
C GLY A 47 -3.47 14.64 -6.98
N TYR A 48 -4.14 14.10 -8.01
CA TYR A 48 -5.44 13.49 -7.80
C TYR A 48 -5.30 12.07 -7.26
N ALA A 49 -5.70 11.88 -6.00
CA ALA A 49 -5.76 10.59 -5.33
C ALA A 49 -7.21 10.22 -5.01
N LYS A 50 -7.57 8.96 -5.23
CA LYS A 50 -8.84 8.39 -4.73
C LYS A 50 -8.91 8.46 -3.20
N THR A 51 -10.13 8.50 -2.66
CA THR A 51 -10.34 8.46 -1.20
C THR A 51 -9.84 7.14 -0.60
N ALA A 52 -9.59 7.15 0.71
CA ALA A 52 -9.16 5.94 1.42
C ALA A 52 -10.16 4.79 1.32
N LYS A 53 -11.47 5.08 1.18
CA LYS A 53 -12.49 4.05 0.98
C LYS A 53 -12.35 3.45 -0.42
N GLU A 54 -12.32 4.28 -1.46
CA GLU A 54 -12.17 3.83 -2.85
C GLU A 54 -10.86 3.07 -3.08
N PHE A 55 -9.77 3.51 -2.46
CA PHE A 55 -8.49 2.81 -2.49
C PHE A 55 -8.64 1.37 -1.95
N ARG A 56 -9.24 1.23 -0.78
CA ARG A 56 -9.43 -0.08 -0.12
C ARG A 56 -10.40 -0.97 -0.89
N ASP A 57 -11.54 -0.44 -1.35
CA ASP A 57 -12.51 -1.18 -2.17
C ASP A 57 -11.89 -1.65 -3.49
N THR A 58 -11.15 -0.77 -4.17
CA THR A 58 -10.49 -1.13 -5.44
C THR A 58 -9.43 -2.20 -5.21
N LEU A 59 -8.58 -2.05 -4.20
CA LEU A 59 -7.53 -3.03 -3.88
C LEU A 59 -8.13 -4.40 -3.50
N ALA A 60 -9.25 -4.39 -2.78
CA ALA A 60 -10.01 -5.59 -2.44
C ALA A 60 -10.62 -6.25 -3.69
N GLY A 61 -11.14 -5.45 -4.62
CA GLY A 61 -11.62 -5.91 -5.92
C GLY A 61 -10.54 -6.55 -6.79
N ILE A 62 -9.33 -5.97 -6.83
CA ILE A 62 -8.17 -6.54 -7.57
C ILE A 62 -7.84 -7.94 -7.06
N LEU A 63 -7.90 -8.15 -5.74
CA LEU A 63 -7.54 -9.42 -5.10
C LEU A 63 -8.72 -10.38 -4.91
N GLY A 64 -9.92 -10.02 -5.37
CA GLY A 64 -11.13 -10.82 -5.16
C GLY A 64 -11.43 -11.09 -3.67
N SER A 65 -11.12 -10.14 -2.79
CA SER A 65 -11.23 -10.28 -1.34
C SER A 65 -11.94 -9.09 -0.71
N SER A 66 -11.92 -8.98 0.62
CA SER A 66 -12.45 -7.84 1.37
C SER A 66 -11.37 -7.19 2.22
N PHE A 67 -11.54 -5.89 2.56
CA PHE A 67 -10.58 -5.19 3.41
C PHE A 67 -10.33 -5.91 4.75
N LYS A 68 -11.37 -6.53 5.33
CA LYS A 68 -11.26 -7.30 6.58
C LYS A 68 -10.44 -8.59 6.42
N GLU A 69 -10.57 -9.27 5.29
CA GLU A 69 -9.81 -10.50 4.99
C GLU A 69 -8.38 -10.21 4.57
N MET A 70 -8.13 -9.05 3.99
CA MET A 70 -6.78 -8.66 3.57
C MET A 70 -5.97 -8.03 4.68
N THR A 71 -6.59 -7.65 5.81
CA THR A 71 -5.90 -6.97 6.91
C THR A 71 -5.87 -7.77 8.19
N VAL A 72 -4.84 -7.52 8.99
CA VAL A 72 -4.70 -8.05 10.35
C VAL A 72 -4.32 -6.92 11.27
N HIS A 73 -4.87 -6.96 12.48
CA HIS A 73 -4.54 -6.01 13.52
C HIS A 73 -3.22 -6.40 14.19
N THR A 74 -2.30 -5.45 14.28
CA THR A 74 -1.00 -5.59 14.95
C THR A 74 -0.87 -4.53 16.03
N GLU A 75 0.16 -4.63 16.88
CA GLU A 75 0.47 -3.60 17.89
C GLU A 75 0.69 -2.21 17.29
N LYS A 76 1.08 -2.13 16.02
CA LYS A 76 1.32 -0.88 15.27
C LYS A 76 0.08 -0.37 14.52
N GLY A 77 -1.03 -1.12 14.55
CA GLY A 77 -2.25 -0.84 13.80
C GLY A 77 -2.58 -1.91 12.75
N ASN A 78 -3.51 -1.59 11.84
CA ASN A 78 -3.93 -2.51 10.79
C ASN A 78 -2.92 -2.54 9.65
N CYS A 79 -2.51 -3.74 9.24
CA CYS A 79 -1.59 -3.96 8.13
C CYS A 79 -2.18 -4.96 7.15
N TYR A 80 -1.80 -4.89 5.88
CA TYR A 80 -2.16 -5.93 4.91
C TYR A 80 -1.39 -7.22 5.20
N ARG A 81 -2.10 -8.36 5.21
CA ARG A 81 -1.55 -9.69 5.58
C ARG A 81 -0.46 -10.17 4.63
N ASN A 82 -0.71 -9.99 3.33
CA ASN A 82 0.11 -10.54 2.26
C ASN A 82 0.74 -9.44 1.40
N LEU A 83 0.39 -8.17 1.62
CA LEU A 83 0.88 -7.05 0.80
C LEU A 83 1.73 -6.08 1.62
N THR A 84 2.76 -5.56 0.98
CA THR A 84 3.59 -4.45 1.46
C THR A 84 3.99 -3.57 0.26
N LEU A 85 4.78 -2.53 0.52
CA LEU A 85 5.38 -1.71 -0.53
C LEU A 85 6.70 -2.32 -0.99
N THR A 86 7.04 -2.15 -2.26
CA THR A 86 8.36 -2.53 -2.76
C THR A 86 9.46 -1.76 -2.01
N LEU A 87 10.67 -2.32 -1.98
CA LEU A 87 11.80 -1.65 -1.33
C LEU A 87 12.10 -0.28 -1.98
N ASP A 88 12.01 -0.21 -3.32
CA ASP A 88 12.21 1.03 -4.07
C ASP A 88 11.17 2.08 -3.70
N THR A 89 9.90 1.70 -3.64
CA THR A 89 8.82 2.61 -3.20
C THR A 89 9.04 3.10 -1.77
N LYS A 90 9.43 2.22 -0.83
CA LYS A 90 9.72 2.62 0.56
C LYS A 90 10.88 3.62 0.63
N LYS A 91 11.90 3.47 -0.22
CA LYS A 91 13.04 4.39 -0.31
C LYS A 91 12.66 5.73 -0.96
N GLN A 92 11.91 5.68 -2.06
CA GLN A 92 11.47 6.87 -2.79
C GLN A 92 10.57 7.75 -1.92
N TYR A 93 9.58 7.16 -1.28
CA TYR A 93 8.61 7.86 -0.42
C TYR A 93 8.95 7.74 1.06
N HIS A 94 10.24 7.79 1.40
CA HIS A 94 10.71 7.62 2.78
C HIS A 94 10.16 8.69 3.74
N ARG A 95 9.76 9.86 3.23
CA ARG A 95 9.17 10.94 4.03
C ARG A 95 7.77 10.56 4.52
N GLU A 96 6.96 9.96 3.66
CA GLU A 96 5.60 9.54 3.96
C GLU A 96 5.58 8.18 4.65
N TYR A 97 6.45 7.27 4.21
CA TYR A 97 6.55 5.92 4.75
C TYR A 97 7.27 5.87 6.12
N GLY A 98 8.30 6.69 6.29
CA GLY A 98 9.24 6.59 7.40
C GLY A 98 10.28 5.47 7.20
N TYR A 99 10.78 4.92 8.30
CA TYR A 99 11.85 3.91 8.29
C TYR A 99 11.37 2.58 8.89
N ASP A 100 11.63 1.48 8.19
CA ASP A 100 11.63 0.15 8.78
C ASP A 100 13.05 -0.13 9.24
N GLY A 101 13.28 -0.34 10.53
CA GLY A 101 14.60 -0.74 11.08
C GLY A 101 15.08 -2.14 10.66
N ILE A 102 14.71 -2.59 9.46
CA ILE A 102 14.99 -3.90 8.86
C ILE A 102 15.79 -3.71 7.54
N LEU A 103 16.34 -2.51 7.31
CA LEU A 103 17.16 -2.20 6.15
C LEU A 103 18.62 -1.90 6.51
N ASP A 104 19.11 -2.56 7.56
CA ASP A 104 20.55 -2.72 7.80
C ASP A 104 20.95 -4.18 7.58
#